data_AF-A0A1M3NDF0-F1
#
_entry.id   AF-A0A1M3NDF0-F1
#
_cell.length_a   1.000
_cell.length_b   1.000
_cell.length_c   1.000
_cell.angle_alpha   90.00
_cell.angle_beta   90.00
_cell.angle_gamma   90.00
#
_symmetry.space_group_name_H-M   'P 1'
#
loop_
_entity.id
_entity.type
_entity.pdbx_description
1 polymer ?
#
loop_
_entity_poly.entity_id
_entity_poly.type
_entity_poly.pdbx_seq_one_letter_code
_entity_poly.pdbx_strand_id
1 'polypeptide(L)'
;MLHEPAGTYGGSQVMTQSRGLRKKAGWWLATAVVLAGVALFVVLMKSRRPESASRETTTTRAELAADAGIVLPGAAGPACESHATCAKGALCTRGRCEVITSRTTECRDVMVRFPRGASELSSSAGDAVERAARCLSADRQPTIAIEPSNDPSRSPGDNEALTKARVSAVKRALDQRGVAPERLEKTGVHEAR
;
A
#
# COMPACT_ATOMS: atom_id res chain seq x y z
N MET A 1 13.85 -54.87 -35.54
CA MET A 1 14.99 -53.94 -35.41
C MET A 1 14.98 -53.49 -33.95
N LEU A 2 15.75 -54.13 -33.06
CA LEU A 2 17.14 -53.76 -32.68
C LEU A 2 17.18 -52.30 -32.18
N HIS A 3 17.76 -51.91 -31.05
CA HIS A 3 18.39 -52.54 -29.88
C HIS A 3 18.68 -51.35 -28.93
N GLU A 4 18.59 -51.60 -27.63
CA GLU A 4 19.13 -50.90 -26.44
C GLU A 4 19.60 -49.41 -26.40
N PRO A 5 19.41 -48.74 -25.23
CA PRO A 5 20.12 -47.55 -24.79
C PRO A 5 21.41 -47.89 -23.98
N ALA A 6 22.53 -47.25 -24.31
CA ALA A 6 23.76 -47.21 -23.48
C ALA A 6 23.85 -45.83 -22.80
N GLY A 7 24.00 -45.71 -21.47
CA GLY A 7 25.23 -45.99 -20.69
C GLY A 7 26.04 -44.67 -20.62
N THR A 8 26.54 -44.14 -19.50
CA THR A 8 27.23 -44.68 -18.31
C THR A 8 27.40 -43.49 -17.33
N TYR A 9 27.06 -43.58 -16.04
CA TYR A 9 27.82 -44.11 -14.90
C TYR A 9 29.30 -43.67 -14.77
N GLY A 10 29.56 -42.92 -13.70
CA GLY A 10 30.86 -42.69 -13.04
C GLY A 10 30.65 -41.65 -11.93
N GLY A 11 30.94 -41.84 -10.65
CA GLY A 11 31.72 -42.86 -9.96
C GLY A 11 32.59 -42.15 -8.90
N SER A 12 32.43 -42.56 -7.62
CA SER A 12 33.32 -42.35 -6.46
C SER A 12 33.42 -40.93 -5.88
N GLN A 13 32.84 -40.65 -4.71
CA GLN A 13 33.38 -40.93 -3.35
C GLN A 13 34.77 -40.36 -3.10
N VAL A 14 34.92 -39.50 -2.08
CA VAL A 14 35.79 -39.73 -0.89
C VAL A 14 35.48 -38.67 0.17
N MET A 15 35.25 -39.15 1.39
CA MET A 15 35.22 -38.45 2.68
C MET A 15 36.47 -37.58 2.91
N THR A 16 36.34 -36.37 3.47
CA THR A 16 37.17 -36.02 4.64
C THR A 16 36.55 -34.94 5.52
N GLN A 17 36.30 -35.38 6.75
CA GLN A 17 36.14 -34.64 8.00
C GLN A 17 37.17 -33.50 8.16
N SER A 18 36.73 -32.32 8.62
CA SER A 18 37.56 -31.52 9.54
C SER A 18 36.68 -30.71 10.50
N ARG A 19 36.92 -30.99 11.77
CA ARG A 19 36.36 -30.33 12.94
C ARG A 19 37.01 -28.95 13.08
N GLY A 20 36.19 -27.94 13.34
CA GLY A 20 36.62 -26.58 13.68
C GLY A 20 35.86 -26.04 14.88
N LEU A 21 36.00 -26.70 16.03
CA LEU A 21 35.73 -26.13 17.35
C LEU A 21 36.71 -24.97 17.60
N ARG A 22 36.22 -23.80 18.04
CA ARG A 22 36.86 -22.71 18.84
C ARG A 22 36.29 -21.35 18.37
N LYS A 23 35.79 -20.43 19.19
CA LYS A 23 35.82 -20.21 20.63
C LYS A 23 34.64 -19.30 21.01
N LYS A 24 33.95 -19.65 22.10
CA LYS A 24 33.30 -18.68 22.99
C LYS A 24 34.42 -17.87 23.66
N ALA A 25 34.39 -16.54 23.59
CA ALA A 25 35.06 -15.63 24.53
C ALA A 25 34.70 -14.19 24.15
N GLY A 26 34.23 -13.40 25.11
CA GLY A 26 34.03 -11.96 24.91
C GLY A 26 32.72 -11.36 25.43
N TRP A 27 32.00 -12.06 26.31
CA TRP A 27 31.19 -11.37 27.32
C TRP A 27 32.18 -10.88 28.39
N TRP A 28 31.97 -9.66 28.90
CA TRP A 28 32.79 -8.94 29.90
C TRP A 28 34.03 -8.24 29.36
N LEU A 29 33.92 -6.92 29.10
CA LEU A 29 34.86 -5.85 29.50
C LEU A 29 34.53 -4.55 28.74
N ALA A 30 33.48 -3.84 29.19
CA ALA A 30 33.36 -2.37 28.99
C ALA A 30 32.31 -1.77 29.96
N THR A 31 32.28 -2.26 31.19
CA THR A 31 31.65 -1.59 32.33
C THR A 31 32.73 -0.81 33.06
N ALA A 32 33.11 0.35 32.52
CA ALA A 32 33.78 1.43 33.24
C ALA A 32 34.02 2.58 32.26
N VAL A 33 33.82 3.83 32.70
CA VAL A 33 34.11 5.07 31.98
C VAL A 33 33.02 5.58 31.01
N VAL A 34 31.77 5.67 31.48
CA VAL A 34 30.94 6.89 31.23
C VAL A 34 30.12 7.20 32.49
N LEU A 35 30.77 7.22 33.66
CA LEU A 35 30.23 7.74 34.92
C LEU A 35 30.52 9.26 35.09
N ALA A 36 30.60 10.00 33.99
CA ALA A 36 30.95 11.43 33.98
C ALA A 36 29.99 12.33 33.17
N GLY A 37 28.88 11.79 32.64
CA GLY A 37 27.86 12.56 31.91
C GLY A 37 26.59 12.90 32.69
N VAL A 38 26.42 12.33 33.88
CA VAL A 38 25.16 12.36 34.66
C VAL A 38 25.03 13.63 35.53
N ALA A 39 26.09 14.42 35.70
CA ALA A 39 26.10 15.58 36.58
C ALA A 39 25.68 16.92 35.92
N LEU A 40 25.61 17.01 34.58
CA LEU A 40 25.28 18.28 33.89
C LEU A 40 23.81 18.39 33.46
N PHE A 41 23.04 17.30 33.48
CA PHE A 41 21.64 17.31 33.04
C PHE A 41 20.65 17.72 34.14
N VAL A 42 21.09 17.80 35.41
CA VAL A 42 20.24 18.08 36.58
C VAL A 42 20.08 19.59 36.88
N VAL A 43 20.87 20.47 36.25
CA VAL A 43 20.91 21.91 36.61
C VAL A 43 20.12 22.84 35.67
N LEU A 44 19.62 22.37 34.51
CA LEU A 44 18.83 23.22 33.58
C LEU A 44 17.30 23.00 33.64
N MET A 45 16.80 22.10 34.48
CA MET A 45 15.36 21.87 34.74
C MET A 45 14.82 22.71 35.92
N LYS A 46 15.34 23.92 36.13
CA LYS A 46 14.99 24.78 37.27
C LYS A 46 14.31 26.09 36.87
N SER A 47 13.45 26.11 35.85
CA SER A 47 12.56 27.26 35.60
C SER A 47 11.43 26.92 34.64
N ARG A 48 10.28 26.49 35.20
CA ARG A 48 8.90 26.87 34.84
C ARG A 48 7.91 25.86 35.44
N ARG A 49 7.50 26.11 36.68
CA ARG A 49 6.14 25.75 37.10
C ARG A 49 5.20 26.80 36.50
N PRO A 50 4.01 26.39 36.08
CA PRO A 50 2.86 26.96 36.75
C PRO A 50 1.97 25.86 37.34
N GLU A 51 1.47 26.21 38.51
CA GLU A 51 0.58 25.46 39.37
C GLU A 51 -0.85 25.49 38.80
N SER A 52 -1.41 24.30 38.62
CA SER A 52 -2.79 23.92 38.96
C SER A 52 -3.94 24.79 38.45
N ALA A 53 -4.53 24.36 37.33
CA ALA A 53 -5.98 24.44 37.15
C ALA A 53 -6.53 23.01 37.04
N SER A 54 -7.09 22.53 38.14
CA SER A 54 -7.89 21.31 38.20
C SER A 54 -9.08 21.43 37.25
N ARG A 55 -9.10 20.60 36.22
CA ARG A 55 -10.33 20.05 35.64
C ARG A 55 -10.12 18.55 35.45
N GLU A 56 -10.60 17.79 36.43
CA GLU A 56 -11.28 16.54 36.11
C GLU A 56 -12.25 16.82 34.96
N THR A 57 -12.16 16.05 33.88
CA THR A 57 -13.29 15.41 33.21
C THR A 57 -12.78 14.84 31.89
N THR A 58 -12.65 13.52 31.89
CA THR A 58 -12.79 12.66 30.72
C THR A 58 -11.72 12.82 29.64
N THR A 59 -10.54 12.26 29.91
CA THR A 59 -9.76 11.58 28.87
C THR A 59 -10.65 10.45 28.33
N THR A 60 -11.45 10.78 27.34
CA THR A 60 -12.22 9.81 26.58
C THR A 60 -11.22 8.81 26.01
N ARG A 61 -11.42 7.53 26.30
CA ARG A 61 -10.73 6.36 25.76
C ARG A 61 -10.59 6.34 24.22
N ALA A 62 -11.18 7.31 23.52
CA ALA A 62 -11.05 7.54 22.09
C ALA A 62 -9.64 7.98 21.66
N GLU A 63 -8.87 8.69 22.49
CA GLU A 63 -7.54 9.18 22.07
C GLU A 63 -6.43 8.11 22.14
N LEU A 64 -6.56 7.09 23.01
CA LEU A 64 -5.63 5.95 23.03
C LEU A 64 -5.91 4.89 21.94
N ALA A 65 -7.05 4.95 21.26
CA ALA A 65 -7.37 4.05 20.14
C ALA A 65 -6.82 4.55 18.79
N ALA A 66 -6.21 5.74 18.74
CA ALA A 66 -5.63 6.28 17.52
C ALA A 66 -4.24 5.70 17.20
N ASP A 67 -3.51 5.19 18.19
CA ASP A 67 -2.14 4.66 18.02
C ASP A 67 -2.10 3.11 17.98
N ALA A 68 -3.06 2.46 18.63
CA ALA A 68 -3.31 1.04 18.42
C ALA A 68 -4.29 0.90 17.24
N GLY A 69 -3.79 0.66 16.02
CA GLY A 69 -4.56 0.51 14.78
C GLY A 69 -5.60 -0.63 14.75
N ILE A 70 -6.47 -0.70 15.74
CA ILE A 70 -7.61 -1.59 15.86
C ILE A 70 -8.83 -0.76 15.51
N VAL A 71 -9.05 -0.58 14.20
CA VAL A 71 -10.31 -0.02 13.72
C VAL A 71 -11.36 -1.12 13.81
N LEU A 72 -12.26 -1.00 14.79
CA LEU A 72 -13.44 -1.85 14.89
C LEU A 72 -14.31 -1.66 13.62
N PRO A 73 -14.73 -2.75 12.95
CA PRO A 73 -15.61 -2.64 11.79
C PRO A 73 -16.95 -2.03 12.24
N GLY A 74 -17.25 -0.81 11.75
CA GLY A 74 -18.53 -0.13 12.00
C GLY A 74 -18.44 1.19 12.78
N ALA A 75 -17.27 1.59 13.28
CA ALA A 75 -17.10 2.96 13.80
C ALA A 75 -16.93 3.93 12.62
N ALA A 76 -17.84 4.90 12.49
CA ALA A 76 -17.74 5.95 11.47
C ALA A 76 -16.42 6.71 11.69
N GLY A 77 -15.43 6.52 10.81
CA GLY A 77 -14.12 7.17 10.90
C GLY A 77 -14.21 8.69 10.74
N PRO A 78 -13.09 9.42 10.81
CA PRO A 78 -13.08 10.88 10.75
C PRO A 78 -13.77 11.44 9.50
N ALA A 79 -14.18 12.70 9.55
CA ALA A 79 -14.69 13.40 8.38
C ALA A 79 -13.60 13.51 7.30
N CYS A 80 -14.01 13.49 6.04
CA CYS A 80 -13.11 13.58 4.90
C CYS A 80 -13.76 14.31 3.72
N GLU A 81 -12.92 14.93 2.89
CA GLU A 81 -13.34 15.57 1.64
C GLU A 81 -12.87 14.78 0.41
N SER A 82 -11.80 13.99 0.55
CA SER A 82 -11.24 13.17 -0.52
C SER A 82 -10.70 11.86 0.04
N HIS A 83 -10.49 10.88 -0.83
CA HIS A 83 -9.89 9.62 -0.41
C HIS A 83 -8.49 9.82 0.20
N ALA A 84 -7.73 10.82 -0.27
CA ALA A 84 -6.38 11.12 0.20
C ALA A 84 -6.30 11.45 1.71
N THR A 85 -7.34 12.06 2.29
CA THR A 85 -7.36 12.43 3.73
C THR A 85 -7.59 11.23 4.65
N CYS A 86 -8.04 10.09 4.11
CA CYS A 86 -8.26 8.89 4.89
C CYS A 86 -6.99 8.08 5.09
N ALA A 87 -6.89 7.42 6.24
CA ALA A 87 -5.83 6.46 6.54
C ALA A 87 -5.68 5.40 5.45
N LYS A 88 -4.50 4.76 5.38
CA LYS A 88 -4.28 3.63 4.48
C LYS A 88 -5.29 2.53 4.76
N GLY A 89 -5.84 1.92 3.71
CA GLY A 89 -6.90 0.91 3.84
C GLY A 89 -8.30 1.49 4.13
N ALA A 90 -8.50 2.80 4.02
CA ALA A 90 -9.81 3.44 4.11
C ALA A 90 -10.13 4.29 2.86
N LEU A 91 -11.42 4.43 2.57
CA LEU A 91 -11.97 5.31 1.55
C LEU A 91 -12.83 6.40 2.18
N CYS A 92 -12.74 7.60 1.61
CA CYS A 92 -13.75 8.62 1.87
C CYS A 92 -15.06 8.29 1.17
N THR A 93 -16.08 7.92 1.94
CA THR A 93 -17.43 7.61 1.46
C THR A 93 -18.41 8.50 2.20
N ARG A 94 -19.23 9.25 1.46
CA ARG A 94 -20.25 10.17 2.03
C ARG A 94 -19.68 11.12 3.10
N GLY A 95 -18.46 11.63 2.88
CA GLY A 95 -17.78 12.55 3.80
C GLY A 95 -17.20 11.92 5.05
N ARG A 96 -17.11 10.58 5.12
CA ARG A 96 -16.53 9.83 6.24
C ARG A 96 -15.49 8.83 5.76
N CYS A 97 -14.41 8.67 6.51
CA CYS A 97 -13.45 7.61 6.25
C CYS A 97 -14.00 6.28 6.72
N GLU A 98 -14.24 5.38 5.77
CA GLU A 98 -14.70 4.02 6.00
C GLU A 98 -13.58 3.03 5.67
N VAL A 99 -13.35 2.06 6.56
CA VAL A 99 -12.36 1.00 6.32
C VAL A 99 -12.79 0.12 5.15
N ILE A 100 -11.85 -0.17 4.27
CA ILE A 100 -12.06 -1.08 3.15
C ILE A 100 -12.15 -2.50 3.70
N THR A 101 -13.28 -3.14 3.44
CA THR A 101 -13.55 -4.53 3.81
C THR A 101 -13.95 -5.33 2.57
N SER A 102 -14.19 -6.63 2.75
CA SER A 102 -14.76 -7.48 1.69
C SER A 102 -16.13 -7.02 1.20
N ARG A 103 -16.84 -6.19 1.98
CA ARG A 103 -18.18 -5.69 1.67
C ARG A 103 -18.20 -4.28 1.09
N THR A 104 -17.06 -3.59 0.98
CA THR A 104 -16.99 -2.24 0.43
C THR A 104 -17.34 -2.26 -1.06
N THR A 105 -18.51 -1.72 -1.39
CA THR A 105 -19.10 -1.74 -2.75
C THR A 105 -18.33 -0.87 -3.73
N GLU A 106 -17.72 0.18 -3.23
CA GLU A 106 -16.91 1.18 -3.93
C GLU A 106 -15.62 0.57 -4.51
N CYS A 107 -15.24 -0.63 -4.03
CA CYS A 107 -14.12 -1.41 -4.53
C CYS A 107 -14.53 -2.55 -5.47
N ARG A 108 -15.79 -2.63 -5.92
CA ARG A 108 -16.22 -3.62 -6.91
C ARG A 108 -15.99 -3.11 -8.32
N ASP A 109 -16.52 -1.93 -8.63
CA ASP A 109 -16.49 -1.36 -9.97
C ASP A 109 -16.04 0.10 -9.88
N VAL A 110 -15.01 0.45 -10.65
CA VAL A 110 -14.48 1.81 -10.72
C VAL A 110 -14.53 2.28 -12.17
N MET A 111 -15.31 3.33 -12.43
CA MET A 111 -15.39 3.97 -13.74
C MET A 111 -14.40 5.13 -13.83
N VAL A 112 -13.51 5.08 -14.82
CA VAL A 112 -12.57 6.16 -15.15
C VAL A 112 -13.02 6.84 -16.43
N ARG A 113 -13.33 8.13 -16.32
CA ARG A 113 -13.79 8.96 -17.45
C ARG A 113 -12.63 9.67 -18.12
N PHE A 114 -12.78 9.90 -19.41
CA PHE A 114 -11.78 10.58 -20.23
C PHE A 114 -12.42 11.74 -20.98
N PRO A 115 -11.71 12.85 -21.19
CA PRO A 115 -12.16 13.85 -22.14
C PRO A 115 -12.34 13.23 -23.54
N ARG A 116 -13.28 13.78 -24.33
CA ARG A 116 -13.55 13.32 -25.70
C ARG A 116 -12.26 13.32 -26.51
N GLY A 117 -11.94 12.18 -27.12
CA GLY A 117 -10.76 12.02 -27.99
C GLY A 117 -9.41 12.07 -27.27
N ALA A 118 -9.37 12.18 -25.94
CA ALA A 118 -8.15 12.22 -25.16
C ALA A 118 -7.80 10.86 -24.56
N SER A 119 -6.50 10.58 -24.47
CA SER A 119 -5.92 9.43 -23.75
C SER A 119 -5.33 9.81 -22.40
N GLU A 120 -5.23 11.11 -22.11
CA GLU A 120 -4.71 11.63 -20.85
C GLU A 120 -5.81 11.71 -19.80
N LEU A 121 -5.44 11.40 -18.55
CA LEU A 121 -6.34 11.51 -17.41
C LEU A 121 -6.56 12.98 -17.09
N SER A 122 -7.82 13.39 -17.00
CA SER A 122 -8.20 14.69 -16.45
C SER A 122 -8.04 14.70 -14.92
N SER A 123 -8.03 15.89 -14.32
CA SER A 123 -8.12 16.04 -12.86
C SER A 123 -9.34 15.33 -12.27
N SER A 124 -10.47 15.32 -13.00
CA SER A 124 -11.70 14.63 -12.59
C SER A 124 -11.58 13.10 -12.53
N ALA A 125 -10.62 12.51 -13.27
CA ALA A 125 -10.33 11.08 -13.17
C ALA A 125 -9.49 10.74 -11.92
N GLY A 126 -8.85 11.74 -11.30
CA GLY A 126 -7.95 11.55 -10.17
C GLY A 126 -8.58 10.81 -9.00
N ASP A 127 -9.82 11.16 -8.63
CA ASP A 127 -10.56 10.51 -7.54
C ASP A 127 -10.88 9.04 -7.83
N ALA A 128 -11.28 8.72 -9.07
CA ALA A 128 -11.56 7.35 -9.47
C ALA A 128 -10.28 6.49 -9.44
N VAL A 129 -9.16 7.01 -9.95
CA VAL A 129 -7.87 6.32 -9.93
C VAL A 129 -7.34 6.16 -8.50
N GLU A 130 -7.50 7.18 -7.66
CA GLU A 130 -7.12 7.12 -6.24
C GLU A 130 -7.94 6.05 -5.49
N ARG A 131 -9.25 5.99 -5.74
CA ARG A 131 -10.12 4.94 -5.19
C ARG A 131 -9.65 3.55 -5.61
N ALA A 132 -9.42 3.35 -6.90
CA ALA A 132 -8.91 2.08 -7.42
C ALA A 132 -7.58 1.70 -6.76
N ALA A 133 -6.63 2.63 -6.65
CA ALA A 133 -5.34 2.39 -6.01
C ALA A 133 -5.49 1.96 -4.55
N ARG A 134 -6.37 2.62 -3.79
CA ARG A 134 -6.67 2.27 -2.38
C ARG A 134 -7.34 0.92 -2.24
N CYS A 135 -8.30 0.60 -3.11
CA CYS A 135 -8.91 -0.73 -3.15
C CYS A 135 -7.86 -1.81 -3.45
N LEU A 136 -7.02 -1.60 -4.46
CA LEU A 136 -5.93 -2.52 -4.80
C LEU A 136 -4.92 -2.68 -3.68
N SER A 137 -4.60 -1.62 -2.95
CA SER A 137 -3.71 -1.66 -1.78
C SER A 137 -4.31 -2.45 -0.61
N ALA A 138 -5.63 -2.53 -0.51
CA ALA A 138 -6.36 -3.25 0.53
C ALA A 138 -6.75 -4.68 0.11
N ASP A 139 -5.98 -5.32 -0.78
CA ASP A 139 -6.24 -6.69 -1.26
C ASP A 139 -7.60 -6.88 -1.94
N ARG A 140 -8.18 -5.79 -2.44
CA ARG A 140 -9.36 -5.85 -3.32
C ARG A 140 -8.91 -5.89 -4.78
N GLN A 141 -9.76 -6.43 -5.63
CA GLN A 141 -9.54 -6.53 -7.07
C GLN A 141 -10.75 -5.88 -7.76
N PRO A 142 -10.83 -4.54 -7.78
CA PRO A 142 -11.89 -3.85 -8.49
C PRO A 142 -11.80 -4.14 -9.99
N THR A 143 -12.96 -4.22 -10.63
CA THR A 143 -13.09 -4.09 -12.07
C THR A 143 -12.94 -2.62 -12.44
N ILE A 144 -11.97 -2.29 -13.28
CA ILE A 144 -11.77 -0.91 -13.71
C ILE A 144 -12.29 -0.76 -15.14
N ALA A 145 -13.38 -0.03 -15.28
CA ALA A 145 -13.95 0.31 -16.58
C ALA A 145 -13.47 1.70 -17.01
N ILE A 146 -13.08 1.85 -18.27
CA ILE A 146 -12.81 3.15 -18.90
C ILE A 146 -13.95 3.53 -19.82
N GLU A 147 -14.23 4.83 -19.90
CA GLU A 147 -15.22 5.37 -20.83
C GLU A 147 -14.90 4.98 -22.28
N PRO A 148 -15.93 4.60 -23.08
CA PRO A 148 -15.71 4.17 -24.45
C PRO A 148 -15.07 5.23 -25.33
N SER A 149 -14.25 4.77 -26.27
CA SER A 149 -13.56 5.57 -27.28
C SER A 149 -14.42 5.80 -28.53
N ASN A 150 -15.67 5.30 -28.54
CA ASN A 150 -16.60 5.16 -29.68
C ASN A 150 -16.99 6.48 -30.37
N ASP A 151 -16.03 7.16 -30.98
CA ASP A 151 -16.24 8.30 -31.86
C ASP A 151 -16.57 7.78 -33.27
N PRO A 152 -17.79 7.99 -33.78
CA PRO A 152 -18.20 7.50 -35.10
C PRO A 152 -17.46 8.20 -36.25
N SER A 153 -16.79 9.32 -35.99
CA SER A 153 -15.97 10.00 -36.99
C SER A 153 -14.58 9.37 -37.17
N ARG A 154 -14.19 8.43 -36.30
CA ARG A 154 -12.88 7.76 -36.32
C ARG A 154 -12.98 6.36 -36.91
N SER A 155 -11.85 5.87 -37.44
CA SER A 155 -11.78 4.47 -37.86
C SER A 155 -11.83 3.53 -36.65
N PRO A 156 -12.28 2.27 -36.82
CA PRO A 156 -12.25 1.29 -35.73
C PRO A 156 -10.85 1.10 -35.13
N GLY A 157 -9.80 1.12 -35.97
CA GLY A 157 -8.41 1.00 -35.53
C GLY A 157 -7.95 2.18 -34.67
N ASP A 158 -8.40 3.40 -34.99
CA ASP A 158 -8.09 4.59 -34.19
C ASP A 158 -8.79 4.55 -32.83
N ASN A 159 -10.03 4.05 -32.78
CA ASN A 159 -10.76 3.88 -31.53
C ASN A 159 -10.11 2.80 -30.64
N GLU A 160 -9.65 1.69 -31.22
CA GLU A 160 -8.90 0.65 -30.50
C GLU A 160 -7.57 1.18 -29.96
N ALA A 161 -6.82 1.95 -30.77
CA ALA A 161 -5.56 2.57 -30.35
C ALA A 161 -5.79 3.57 -29.20
N LEU A 162 -6.87 4.36 -29.26
CA LEU A 162 -7.26 5.27 -28.18
C LEU A 162 -7.61 4.50 -26.90
N THR A 163 -8.37 3.41 -27.00
CA THR A 163 -8.68 2.54 -25.85
C THR A 163 -7.42 1.98 -25.22
N LYS A 164 -6.47 1.45 -26.02
CA LYS A 164 -5.17 0.97 -25.49
C LYS A 164 -4.39 2.07 -24.79
N ALA A 165 -4.32 3.26 -25.37
CA ALA A 165 -3.64 4.41 -24.77
C ALA A 165 -4.26 4.81 -23.43
N ARG A 166 -5.60 4.81 -23.33
CA ARG A 166 -6.33 5.07 -22.09
C ARG A 166 -6.06 4.02 -21.01
N VAL A 167 -6.08 2.73 -21.38
CA VAL A 167 -5.71 1.63 -20.46
C VAL A 167 -4.30 1.83 -19.91
N SER A 168 -3.33 2.12 -20.78
CA SER A 168 -1.96 2.41 -20.38
C SER A 168 -1.85 3.63 -19.46
N ALA A 169 -2.63 4.68 -19.70
CA ALA A 169 -2.66 5.87 -18.85
C ALA A 169 -3.20 5.54 -17.45
N VAL A 170 -4.27 4.74 -17.34
CA VAL A 170 -4.79 4.28 -16.04
C VAL A 170 -3.75 3.42 -15.32
N LYS A 171 -3.16 2.42 -15.97
CA LYS A 171 -2.14 1.55 -15.36
C LYS A 171 -0.96 2.36 -14.83
N ARG A 172 -0.44 3.30 -15.63
CA ARG A 172 0.65 4.21 -15.22
C ARG A 172 0.25 5.06 -14.01
N ALA A 173 -0.97 5.57 -13.97
CA ALA A 173 -1.44 6.39 -12.85
C ALA A 173 -1.65 5.59 -11.55
N LEU A 174 -1.98 4.29 -11.66
CA LEU A 174 -2.04 3.38 -10.51
C LEU A 174 -0.64 3.01 -10.01
N ASP A 175 0.30 2.75 -10.92
CA ASP A 175 1.71 2.52 -10.61
C ASP A 175 2.32 3.71 -9.85
N GLN A 176 2.08 4.94 -10.32
CA GLN A 176 2.50 6.18 -9.65
C GLN A 176 1.91 6.35 -8.23
N ARG A 177 0.83 5.64 -7.90
CA ARG A 177 0.21 5.61 -6.56
C ARG A 177 0.71 4.46 -5.69
N GLY A 178 1.70 3.70 -6.15
CA GLY A 178 2.34 2.63 -5.41
C GLY A 178 1.60 1.30 -5.46
N VAL A 179 0.71 1.11 -6.45
CA VAL A 179 0.07 -0.21 -6.67
C VAL A 179 1.11 -1.17 -7.23
N ALA A 180 1.29 -2.32 -6.58
CA ALA A 180 2.29 -3.30 -6.99
C ALA A 180 2.04 -3.82 -8.43
N PRO A 181 3.09 -4.02 -9.25
CA PRO A 181 2.96 -4.45 -10.64
C PRO A 181 2.16 -5.75 -10.79
N GLU A 182 2.33 -6.71 -9.88
CA GLU A 182 1.63 -7.99 -9.92
C GLU A 182 0.11 -7.82 -9.76
N ARG A 183 -0.32 -6.75 -9.06
CA ARG A 183 -1.74 -6.41 -8.93
C ARG A 183 -2.25 -5.72 -10.17
N LEU A 184 -1.47 -4.84 -10.80
CA LEU A 184 -1.85 -4.17 -12.05
C LEU A 184 -2.08 -5.18 -13.18
N GLU A 185 -1.27 -6.23 -13.25
CA GLU A 185 -1.43 -7.29 -14.25
C GLU A 185 -2.65 -8.17 -14.00
N LYS A 186 -3.00 -8.42 -12.73
CA LYS A 186 -4.22 -9.16 -12.37
C LYS A 186 -5.49 -8.31 -12.50
N THR A 187 -5.35 -6.98 -12.44
CA THR A 187 -6.49 -6.06 -12.51
C THR A 187 -6.94 -5.89 -13.95
N GLY A 188 -8.16 -6.33 -14.24
CA GLY A 188 -8.79 -6.05 -15.52
C GLY A 188 -9.12 -4.56 -15.63
N VAL A 189 -8.40 -3.86 -16.51
CA VAL A 189 -8.79 -2.53 -17.01
C VAL A 189 -9.37 -2.73 -18.40
N HIS A 190 -10.63 -2.37 -18.61
CA HIS A 190 -11.33 -2.60 -19.88
C HIS A 190 -12.24 -1.44 -20.25
N GLU A 191 -12.60 -1.38 -21.52
CA GLU A 191 -13.60 -0.44 -22.01
C GLU A 191 -15.00 -0.83 -21.53
N ALA A 192 -15.76 0.14 -21.03
CA ALA A 192 -17.15 -0.08 -20.63
C ALA A 192 -18.00 -0.49 -21.85
N ARG A 193 -18.93 -1.43 -21.62
CA ARG A 193 -19.89 -1.87 -22.64
C ARG A 193 -21.06 -0.91 -22.77
#